data_AF-A0A4R6F4I2-F1
#
_entry.id   AF-A0A4R6F4I2-F1
#
_cell.length_a   1.000
_cell.length_b   1.000
_cell.length_c   1.000
_cell.angle_alpha   90.00
_cell.angle_beta   90.00
_cell.angle_gamma   90.00
#
_symmetry.space_group_name_H-M   'P 1'
#
loop_
_entity.id
_entity.type
_entity.pdbx_description
1 polymer ?
#
loop_
_entity_poly.entity_id
_entity_poly.type
_entity_poly.pdbx_seq_one_letter_code
_entity_poly.pdbx_strand_id
1 'polypeptide(L)'
;MKLRPFVLLLTTVTFAAHAGEAADSQWQANPTTLSTLLQDGYRIVSVIGEPHGKAGSVETFYLQRDQSAFKCVEQHAFEPKPRTPTALFGCFELVQPYTK
;
A
#
# COMPACT_ATOMS: atom_id res chain seq x y z
N MET A 1 46.84 25.54 -22.39
CA MET A 1 45.39 25.31 -22.26
C MET A 1 45.17 24.10 -21.37
N LYS A 2 44.53 24.24 -20.21
CA LYS A 2 44.24 23.13 -19.27
C LYS A 2 42.74 22.84 -19.30
N LEU A 3 42.33 21.69 -19.83
CA LEU A 3 40.95 21.22 -19.76
C LEU A 3 40.62 20.81 -18.32
N ARG A 4 39.51 21.32 -17.79
CA ARG A 4 38.94 20.89 -16.50
C ARG A 4 37.89 19.81 -16.76
N PRO A 5 37.91 18.68 -16.02
CA PRO A 5 36.86 17.68 -16.11
C PRO A 5 35.60 18.20 -15.41
N PHE A 6 34.50 18.28 -16.15
CA PHE A 6 33.17 18.58 -15.61
C PHE A 6 32.58 17.27 -15.09
N VAL A 7 32.55 17.11 -13.77
CA VAL A 7 31.90 15.94 -13.12
C VAL A 7 30.40 16.21 -13.09
N LEU A 8 29.66 15.53 -13.96
CA LEU A 8 28.21 15.51 -13.96
C LEU A 8 27.73 14.55 -12.88
N LEU A 9 27.20 15.10 -11.79
CA LEU A 9 26.57 14.34 -10.71
C LEU A 9 25.14 13.98 -11.16
N LEU A 10 24.90 12.73 -11.55
CA LEU A 10 23.55 12.23 -11.82
C LEU A 10 22.86 11.89 -10.49
N THR A 11 21.94 12.75 -10.05
CA THR A 11 21.02 12.44 -8.96
C THR A 11 19.89 11.55 -9.50
N THR A 12 20.00 10.25 -9.28
CA THR A 12 18.91 9.30 -9.54
C THR A 12 17.80 9.51 -8.50
N VAL A 13 16.73 10.19 -8.89
CA VAL A 13 15.48 10.25 -8.10
C VAL A 13 14.76 8.92 -8.31
N THR A 14 14.86 8.03 -7.33
CA THR A 14 14.04 6.81 -7.29
C THR A 14 12.63 7.22 -6.90
N PHE A 15 11.70 7.26 -7.86
CA PHE A 15 10.28 7.26 -7.56
C PHE A 15 9.95 5.89 -6.95
N ALA A 16 9.61 5.87 -5.67
CA ALA A 16 8.91 4.74 -5.09
C ALA A 16 7.56 4.66 -5.81
N ALA A 17 7.45 3.73 -6.75
CA ALA A 17 6.17 3.37 -7.35
C ALA A 17 5.37 2.67 -6.25
N HIS A 18 4.60 3.45 -5.48
CA HIS A 18 3.45 2.92 -4.78
C HIS A 18 2.65 2.21 -5.87
N ALA A 19 2.39 0.91 -5.70
CA ALA A 19 1.46 0.18 -6.56
C ALA A 19 0.07 0.78 -6.34
N GLY A 20 -0.16 1.97 -6.92
CA GLY A 20 -1.46 2.54 -7.11
C GLY A 20 -2.22 1.51 -7.93
N GLU A 21 -3.38 1.16 -7.42
CA GLU A 21 -4.31 0.30 -8.13
C GLU A 21 -4.39 0.70 -9.60
N ALA A 22 -4.41 -0.32 -10.47
CA ALA A 22 -4.60 -0.13 -11.90
C ALA A 22 -5.79 0.81 -12.13
N ALA A 23 -5.74 1.64 -13.17
CA ALA A 23 -6.76 2.66 -13.45
C ALA A 23 -8.19 2.08 -13.56
N ASP A 24 -8.33 0.77 -13.77
CA ASP A 24 -9.60 0.02 -13.84
C ASP A 24 -9.93 -0.76 -12.56
N SER A 25 -9.28 -0.45 -11.43
CA SER A 25 -9.56 -1.11 -10.15
C SER A 25 -10.88 -0.64 -9.57
N GLN A 26 -11.72 -1.61 -9.17
CA GLN A 26 -13.00 -1.35 -8.49
C GLN A 26 -12.83 -0.90 -7.04
N TRP A 27 -11.60 -0.89 -6.53
CA TRP A 27 -11.25 -0.51 -5.19
C TRP A 27 -10.86 0.97 -5.18
N GLN A 28 -11.54 1.75 -4.35
CA GLN A 28 -11.35 3.18 -4.23
C GLN A 28 -10.74 3.49 -2.86
N ALA A 29 -9.68 4.30 -2.83
CA ALA A 29 -9.06 4.73 -1.56
C ALA A 29 -10.10 5.37 -0.63
N ASN A 30 -10.15 4.91 0.60
CA ASN A 30 -11.08 5.38 1.63
C ASN A 30 -10.28 5.77 2.88
N PRO A 31 -10.47 6.99 3.44
CA PRO A 31 -9.70 7.48 4.59
C PRO A 31 -10.03 6.77 5.93
N THR A 32 -10.83 5.71 5.92
CA THR A 32 -11.08 4.87 7.09
C THR A 32 -9.83 4.10 7.54
N THR A 33 -9.90 3.52 8.74
CA THR A 33 -8.86 2.65 9.30
C THR A 33 -9.40 1.25 9.55
N LEU A 34 -8.51 0.25 9.62
CA LEU A 34 -8.90 -1.12 9.97
C LEU A 34 -9.62 -1.19 11.32
N SER A 35 -9.15 -0.44 12.32
CA SER A 35 -9.78 -0.40 13.64
C SER A 35 -11.23 0.12 13.57
N THR A 36 -11.47 1.17 12.78
CA THR A 36 -12.81 1.73 12.59
C THR A 36 -13.72 0.72 11.91
N LEU A 37 -13.26 0.05 10.85
CA LEU A 37 -14.02 -1.01 10.18
C LEU A 37 -14.40 -2.16 11.14
N LEU A 38 -13.46 -2.60 11.98
CA LEU A 38 -13.74 -3.65 12.98
C LEU A 38 -14.76 -3.20 14.03
N GLN A 39 -14.66 -1.96 14.51
CA GLN A 39 -15.62 -1.36 15.45
C GLN A 39 -17.02 -1.22 14.83
N ASP A 40 -17.08 -0.89 13.55
CA ASP A 40 -18.32 -0.78 12.77
C ASP A 40 -18.92 -2.16 12.46
N GLY A 41 -18.27 -3.25 12.83
CA GLY A 41 -18.81 -4.60 12.68
C GLY A 41 -18.43 -5.30 11.39
N TYR A 42 -17.51 -4.75 10.59
CA TYR A 42 -16.87 -5.52 9.54
C TYR A 42 -16.06 -6.68 10.14
N ARG A 43 -15.96 -7.78 9.38
CA ARG A 43 -15.18 -8.96 9.76
C ARG A 43 -14.08 -9.20 8.74
N ILE A 44 -12.90 -9.56 9.22
CA ILE A 44 -11.82 -10.03 8.35
C ILE A 44 -12.24 -11.39 7.79
N VAL A 45 -12.37 -11.47 6.48
CA VAL A 45 -12.77 -12.70 5.76
C VAL A 45 -11.58 -13.37 5.07
N SER A 46 -10.51 -12.62 4.80
CA SER A 46 -9.26 -13.16 4.24
C SER A 46 -8.08 -12.27 4.61
N VAL A 47 -6.91 -12.89 4.75
CA VAL A 47 -5.62 -12.21 4.89
C VAL A 47 -4.66 -12.82 3.88
N ILE A 48 -4.07 -11.97 3.03
CA ILE A 48 -3.08 -12.37 2.05
C ILE A 48 -1.77 -11.68 2.41
N GLY A 49 -0.75 -12.47 2.77
CA GLY A 49 0.59 -11.99 3.00
C GLY A 49 1.48 -12.29 1.80
N GLU A 50 2.11 -11.26 1.24
CA GLU A 50 3.07 -11.40 0.16
C GLU A 50 4.48 -10.97 0.63
N PRO A 51 5.51 -11.83 0.50
CA PRO A 51 6.87 -11.44 0.81
C PRO A 51 7.36 -10.43 -0.23
N HIS A 52 7.70 -9.23 0.21
CA HIS A 52 8.21 -8.15 -0.65
C HIS A 52 9.74 -8.14 -0.68
N GLY A 53 10.32 -9.30 -1.06
CA GLY A 53 11.77 -9.51 -1.18
C GLY A 53 12.56 -9.17 0.09
N LYS A 54 13.79 -8.67 -0.08
CA LYS A 54 14.64 -8.21 1.06
C LYS A 54 14.14 -6.90 1.71
N ALA A 55 13.04 -6.32 1.22
CA ALA A 55 12.58 -4.98 1.59
C ALA A 55 11.41 -4.98 2.58
N GLY A 56 10.74 -6.12 2.81
CA GLY A 56 9.59 -6.16 3.71
C GLY A 56 8.56 -7.25 3.42
N SER A 57 7.40 -7.15 4.06
CA SER A 57 6.19 -7.90 3.74
C SER A 57 5.03 -6.95 3.47
N VAL A 58 4.07 -7.39 2.64
CA VAL A 58 2.80 -6.69 2.45
C VAL A 58 1.69 -7.62 2.91
N GLU A 59 0.85 -7.14 3.81
CA GLU A 59 -0.33 -7.85 4.28
C GLU A 59 -1.57 -7.14 3.78
N THR A 60 -2.47 -7.89 3.13
CA THR A 60 -3.76 -7.38 2.68
C THR A 60 -4.87 -8.06 3.46
N PHE A 61 -5.61 -7.27 4.22
CA PHE A 61 -6.78 -7.69 4.98
C PHE A 61 -8.03 -7.41 4.17
N TYR A 62 -8.83 -8.43 3.85
CA TYR A 62 -10.14 -8.26 3.23
C TYR A 62 -11.21 -8.32 4.31
N LEU A 63 -12.08 -7.32 4.32
CA LEU A 63 -13.16 -7.16 5.28
C LEU A 63 -14.51 -7.08 4.59
N GLN A 64 -15.54 -7.65 5.23
CA GLN A 64 -16.90 -7.63 4.70
C GLN A 64 -17.93 -7.33 5.79
N ARG A 65 -18.99 -6.60 5.41
CA ARG A 65 -20.23 -6.42 6.18
C ARG A 65 -21.36 -6.23 5.18
N ASP A 66 -22.41 -7.04 5.28
CA ASP A 66 -23.55 -7.02 4.36
C ASP A 66 -23.09 -7.08 2.88
N GLN A 67 -23.34 -6.00 2.12
CA GLN A 67 -22.97 -5.87 0.70
C GLN A 67 -21.73 -4.98 0.47
N SER A 68 -21.08 -4.53 1.54
CA SER A 68 -19.88 -3.70 1.49
C SER A 68 -18.63 -4.53 1.75
N ALA A 69 -17.60 -4.28 0.96
CA ALA A 69 -16.29 -4.90 1.12
C ALA A 69 -15.20 -3.85 1.18
N PHE A 70 -14.24 -4.08 2.05
CA PHE A 70 -13.03 -3.28 2.18
C PHE A 70 -11.82 -4.18 1.99
N LYS A 71 -10.74 -3.60 1.51
CA LYS A 71 -9.40 -4.17 1.71
C LYS A 71 -8.51 -3.13 2.36
N CYS A 72 -7.70 -3.56 3.32
CA CYS A 72 -6.70 -2.71 3.93
C CYS A 72 -5.33 -3.34 3.70
N VAL A 73 -4.38 -2.55 3.21
CA VAL A 73 -3.03 -2.99 2.89
C VAL A 73 -2.09 -2.40 3.92
N GLU A 74 -1.30 -3.27 4.55
CA GLU A 74 -0.22 -2.91 5.47
C GLU A 74 1.12 -3.28 4.83
N GLN A 75 2.00 -2.30 4.69
CA GLN A 75 3.36 -2.52 4.22
C GLN A 75 4.33 -2.46 5.40
N HIS A 76 4.97 -3.59 5.69
CA HIS A 76 6.01 -3.69 6.70
C HIS A 76 7.37 -3.48 6.02
N ALA A 77 7.96 -2.28 6.15
CA ALA A 77 9.30 -2.03 5.66
C ALA A 77 10.36 -2.62 6.62
N PHE A 78 11.34 -3.34 6.07
CA PHE A 78 12.50 -3.78 6.85
C PHE A 78 13.54 -2.65 6.91
N GLU A 79 13.48 -1.84 7.97
CA GLU A 79 14.49 -0.80 8.23
C GLU A 79 15.72 -1.42 8.95
N PRO A 80 16.94 -1.34 8.41
CA PRO A 80 18.15 -1.88 9.04
C PRO A 80 18.65 -1.06 10.26
N LYS A 81 17.85 -0.12 10.77
CA LYS A 81 18.18 0.75 11.92
C LYS A 81 16.95 0.84 12.83
N PRO A 82 17.08 0.92 14.17
CA PRO A 82 15.93 0.97 15.07
C PRO A 82 15.29 2.35 14.98
N ARG A 83 14.50 2.56 13.94
CA ARG A 83 13.43 3.54 13.88
C ARG A 83 12.16 2.73 13.84
N THR A 84 11.17 3.18 14.60
CA THR A 84 9.84 2.57 14.67
C THR A 84 9.40 2.21 13.25
N PRO A 85 9.01 0.95 12.96
CA PRO A 85 8.51 0.59 11.63
C PRO A 85 7.35 1.52 11.29
N THR A 86 7.55 2.40 10.31
CA THR A 86 6.45 3.20 9.76
C THR A 86 5.74 2.28 8.77
N ALA A 87 4.81 1.47 9.27
CA ALA A 87 3.95 0.68 8.40
C ALA A 87 3.09 1.67 7.59
N LEU A 88 3.15 1.58 6.27
CA LEU A 88 2.22 2.32 5.41
C LEU A 88 0.92 1.51 5.37
N PHE A 89 -0.14 2.10 5.91
CA PHE A 89 -1.46 1.47 6.02
C PHE A 89 -2.48 2.25 5.20
N GLY A 90 -3.21 1.58 4.32
CA GLY A 90 -4.26 2.20 3.50
C GLY A 90 -5.45 1.29 3.30
N CYS A 91 -6.66 1.82 3.44
CA CYS A 91 -7.90 1.09 3.20
C CYS A 91 -8.59 1.55 1.91
N PHE A 92 -9.26 0.62 1.27
CA PHE A 92 -9.95 0.81 0.00
C PHE A 92 -11.32 0.15 0.07
N GLU A 93 -12.34 0.85 -0.42
CA GLU A 93 -13.71 0.37 -0.50
C GLU A 93 -13.98 -0.18 -1.90
N LEU A 94 -14.70 -1.30 -1.97
CA LEU A 94 -15.17 -1.83 -3.25
C LEU A 94 -16.40 -1.02 -3.72
N VAL A 95 -16.26 -0.21 -4.77
CA VAL A 95 -17.36 0.60 -5.33
C VAL A 95 -18.10 -0.14 -6.46
N GLN A 96 -19.42 0.03 -6.54
CA GLN A 96 -20.27 -0.39 -7.66
C GLN A 96 -20.36 0.75 -8.70
N PRO A 97 -20.55 0.49 -10.02
CA PRO A 97 -21.19 -0.68 -10.61
C PRO A 97 -20.28 -1.60 -11.43
N TYR A 98 -20.57 -2.90 -11.36
CA TYR A 98 -20.09 -3.88 -12.33
C TYR A 98 -20.98 -3.80 -13.58
N THR A 99 -20.58 -3.04 -14.58
CA THR A 99 -21.14 -3.20 -15.93
C THR A 99 -20.55 -4.49 -16.51
N LYS A 100 -21.39 -5.52 -16.68
CA LYS A 100 -21.04 -6.74 -17.43
C LYS A 100 -20.78 -6.41 -18.90
#